data_AF-A0A931A919-F1
#
_entry.id   AF-A0A931A919-F1
#
_cell.length_a   1.000
_cell.length_b   1.000
_cell.length_c   1.000
_cell.angle_alpha   90.00
_cell.angle_beta   90.00
_cell.angle_gamma   90.00
#
_symmetry.space_group_name_H-M   'P 1'
#
loop_
_entity.id
_entity.type
_entity.pdbx_description
1 polymer ?
#
loop_
_entity_poly.entity_id
_entity_poly.type
_entity_poly.pdbx_seq_one_letter_code
_entity_poly.pdbx_strand_id
1 'polypeptide(L)'
;MAEFDGYHGMHPASPHADATVVQWATTQRRPDRVRVRAYTCECLALVFEQCLAGGLGFVRRYDRSVWPVAVVDSPWVKVRDAETLWARIMRGEAR
;
A
#
# COMPACT_ATOMS: atom_id res chain seq x y z
N MET A 1 -3.47 31.61 -14.40
CA MET A 1 -3.92 30.34 -13.77
C MET A 1 -2.66 29.55 -13.53
N ALA A 2 -2.25 29.35 -12.28
CA ALA A 2 -1.02 28.63 -11.99
C ALA A 2 -1.22 27.15 -12.35
N GLU A 3 -0.37 26.65 -13.25
CA GLU A 3 -0.32 25.24 -13.63
C GLU A 3 0.20 24.45 -12.42
N PHE A 4 -0.65 23.61 -11.82
CA PHE A 4 -0.29 22.69 -10.72
C PHE A 4 0.47 21.46 -11.24
N ASP A 5 1.35 21.64 -12.22
CA ASP A 5 2.03 20.54 -12.89
C ASP A 5 3.25 20.13 -12.06
N GLY A 6 3.17 18.96 -11.40
CA GLY A 6 4.34 18.25 -10.88
C GLY A 6 4.45 18.00 -9.37
N TYR A 7 3.48 18.38 -8.53
CA TYR A 7 3.51 17.93 -7.12
C TYR A 7 3.00 16.49 -7.01
N HIS A 8 3.93 15.54 -7.04
CA HIS A 8 3.63 14.14 -6.78
C HIS A 8 3.98 13.74 -5.35
N GLY A 9 3.14 12.87 -4.77
CA GLY A 9 3.42 12.22 -3.50
C GLY A 9 4.45 11.09 -3.63
N MET A 10 4.53 10.25 -2.60
CA MET A 10 5.42 9.08 -2.58
C MET A 10 5.01 8.06 -3.65
N HIS A 11 5.99 7.44 -4.32
CA HIS A 11 5.75 6.33 -5.24
C HIS A 11 6.51 5.09 -4.79
N PRO A 12 5.97 3.88 -5.04
CA PRO A 12 6.77 2.69 -4.96
C PRO A 12 7.78 2.68 -6.13
N ALA A 13 9.02 2.26 -5.86
CA ALA A 13 9.93 1.89 -6.93
C ALA A 13 9.36 0.69 -7.72
N SER A 14 9.77 0.56 -8.98
CA SER A 14 9.45 -0.66 -9.74
C SER A 14 9.97 -1.90 -8.99
N PRO A 15 9.17 -2.98 -8.89
CA PRO A 15 9.61 -4.18 -8.22
C PRO A 15 10.92 -4.72 -8.80
N HIS A 16 11.86 -5.04 -7.93
CA HIS A 16 13.08 -5.75 -8.32
C HIS A 16 12.73 -7.16 -8.83
N ALA A 17 13.64 -7.74 -9.62
CA ALA A 17 13.45 -9.10 -10.14
C ALA A 17 13.26 -10.13 -9.02
N ASP A 18 14.02 -9.98 -7.93
CA ASP A 18 14.05 -10.80 -6.72
C ASP A 18 13.11 -10.31 -5.62
N ALA A 19 12.21 -9.37 -5.91
CA ALA A 19 11.25 -8.85 -4.94
C ALA A 19 10.43 -9.97 -4.28
N THR A 20 10.35 -9.91 -2.96
CA THR A 20 9.59 -10.90 -2.19
C THR A 20 8.09 -10.76 -2.43
N VAL A 21 7.42 -11.88 -2.70
CA VAL A 21 5.98 -11.89 -2.94
C VAL A 21 5.22 -11.66 -1.63
N VAL A 22 4.33 -10.69 -1.63
CA VAL A 22 3.41 -10.40 -0.54
C VAL A 22 2.16 -11.28 -0.70
N GLN A 23 1.75 -11.91 0.39
CA GLN A 23 0.51 -12.69 0.43
C GLN A 23 -0.70 -11.76 0.52
N TRP A 24 -1.19 -11.33 -0.63
CA TRP A 24 -2.37 -10.47 -0.74
C TRP A 24 -3.66 -11.27 -0.50
N ALA A 25 -4.54 -10.76 0.35
CA ALA A 25 -5.87 -11.31 0.59
C ALA A 25 -6.95 -10.23 0.45
N THR A 26 -8.16 -10.61 0.05
CA THR A 26 -9.28 -9.68 -0.04
C THR A 26 -9.49 -8.96 1.29
N THR A 27 -9.61 -7.64 1.23
CA THR A 27 -9.84 -6.79 2.40
C THR A 27 -11.05 -7.29 3.18
N GLN A 28 -10.85 -7.66 4.44
CA GLN A 28 -11.95 -8.06 5.32
C GLN A 28 -12.55 -6.80 5.96
N ARG A 29 -13.89 -6.67 5.93
CA ARG A 29 -14.58 -5.65 6.75
C ARG A 29 -14.44 -6.06 8.22
N ARG A 30 -13.46 -5.48 8.90
CA ARG A 30 -13.30 -5.59 10.35
C ARG A 30 -13.97 -4.39 11.04
N PRO A 31 -14.50 -4.57 12.27
CA PRO A 31 -15.15 -3.49 13.01
C PRO A 31 -14.16 -2.43 13.51
N ASP A 32 -12.86 -2.73 13.51
CA ASP A 32 -11.83 -1.82 13.99
C ASP A 32 -11.67 -0.59 13.10
N ARG A 33 -11.55 0.59 13.72
CA ARG A 33 -11.26 1.83 13.01
C ARG A 33 -9.84 1.78 12.44
N VAL A 34 -9.73 1.77 11.10
CA VAL A 34 -8.44 1.82 10.39
C VAL A 34 -7.95 3.26 10.31
N ARG A 35 -6.67 3.48 10.64
CA ARG A 35 -5.95 4.73 10.45
C ARG A 35 -4.90 4.56 9.34
N VAL A 36 -4.99 5.38 8.29
CA VAL A 36 -3.96 5.50 7.27
C VAL A 36 -2.84 6.40 7.80
N ARG A 37 -1.58 5.93 7.73
CA ARG A 37 -0.39 6.69 8.15
C ARG A 37 0.40 7.28 6.99
N ALA A 38 0.44 6.58 5.88
CA ALA A 38 1.11 6.99 4.65
C ALA A 38 0.37 6.39 3.46
N TYR A 39 0.49 7.01 2.29
CA TYR A 39 -0.10 6.54 1.06
C TYR A 39 0.77 6.95 -0.13
N THR A 40 0.69 6.19 -1.22
CA THR A 40 1.35 6.54 -2.47
C THR A 40 0.49 7.49 -3.29
N CYS A 41 1.12 8.29 -4.15
CA CYS A 41 0.42 9.10 -5.12
C CYS A 41 -0.48 8.25 -6.02
N GLU A 42 -1.54 8.87 -6.54
CA GLU A 42 -2.54 8.22 -7.37
C GLU A 42 -2.21 8.24 -8.87
N CYS A 43 -1.01 8.70 -9.26
CA CYS A 43 -0.63 8.76 -10.67
C CYS A 43 -0.32 7.38 -11.27
N LEU A 44 -0.13 6.36 -10.43
CA LEU A 44 0.06 4.97 -10.84
C LEU A 44 -1.22 4.16 -10.67
N ALA A 45 -1.37 3.11 -11.48
CA ALA A 45 -2.50 2.19 -11.37
C ALA A 45 -2.50 1.40 -10.04
N LEU A 46 -1.30 1.11 -9.51
CA LEU A 46 -1.13 0.51 -8.19
C LEU A 46 -0.93 1.60 -7.14
N VAL A 47 -1.88 1.67 -6.20
CA VAL A 47 -1.82 2.59 -5.06
C VAL A 47 -1.70 1.79 -3.78
N PHE A 48 -0.87 2.24 -2.85
CA PHE A 48 -0.64 1.59 -1.57
C PHE A 48 -0.93 2.52 -0.40
N GLU A 49 -1.50 1.96 0.66
CA GLU A 49 -1.70 2.65 1.94
C GLU A 49 -1.05 1.86 3.08
N GLN A 50 -0.34 2.57 3.97
CA GLN A 50 0.11 2.03 5.23
C GLN A 50 -0.99 2.21 6.28
N CYS A 51 -1.55 1.11 6.76
CA CYS A 51 -2.73 1.08 7.61
C CYS A 51 -2.41 0.54 9.01
N LEU A 52 -3.04 1.13 10.03
CA LEU A 52 -2.99 0.64 11.42
C LEU A 52 -4.39 0.47 11.99
N ALA A 53 -4.62 -0.59 12.76
CA ALA A 53 -5.85 -0.79 13.52
C ALA A 53 -5.61 -1.76 14.69
N GLY A 54 -6.17 -1.47 15.86
CA GLY A 54 -6.12 -2.39 17.02
C GLY A 54 -4.71 -2.79 17.48
N GLY A 55 -3.69 -1.93 17.29
CA GLY A 55 -2.29 -2.25 17.60
C GLY A 55 -1.59 -3.15 16.56
N LEU A 56 -2.27 -3.47 15.46
CA LEU A 56 -1.72 -4.16 14.30
C LEU A 56 -1.53 -3.17 13.14
N GLY A 57 -0.71 -3.57 12.17
CA GLY A 57 -0.52 -2.86 10.92
C GLY A 57 -0.59 -3.79 9.71
N PHE A 58 -0.87 -3.22 8.55
CA PHE A 58 -0.89 -3.89 7.26
C PHE A 58 -0.69 -2.87 6.14
N VAL A 59 -0.37 -3.34 4.94
CA VAL A 59 -0.38 -2.53 3.72
C VAL A 59 -1.62 -2.90 2.93
N ARG A 60 -2.38 -1.90 2.49
CA ARG A 60 -3.47 -2.08 1.54
C ARG A 60 -3.00 -1.72 0.15
N ARG A 61 -3.33 -2.57 -0.83
CA ARG A 61 -3.05 -2.35 -2.25
C ARG A 61 -4.36 -2.20 -3.00
N TYR A 62 -4.44 -1.14 -3.79
CA TYR A 62 -5.50 -0.89 -4.76
C TYR A 62 -4.92 -1.14 -6.15
N ASP A 63 -5.58 -2.00 -6.92
CA ASP A 63 -5.31 -2.15 -8.34
C ASP A 63 -6.44 -1.50 -9.14
N ARG A 64 -6.12 -0.32 -9.68
CA ARG A 64 -7.04 0.51 -10.47
C ARG A 64 -6.99 0.19 -11.96
N SER A 65 -6.14 -0.76 -12.38
CA SER A 65 -6.09 -1.21 -13.78
C SER A 65 -7.23 -2.15 -14.16
N VAL A 66 -7.96 -2.66 -13.17
CA VAL A 66 -9.08 -3.60 -13.33
C VAL A 66 -10.40 -2.98 -12.85
N TRP A 67 -11.52 -3.51 -13.37
CA TRP A 67 -12.86 -3.11 -12.97
C TRP A 67 -13.69 -4.32 -12.50
N PRO A 68 -14.28 -4.29 -11.27
CA PRO A 68 -14.13 -3.25 -10.26
C PRO A 68 -12.70 -3.18 -9.71
N VAL A 69 -12.31 -2.03 -9.14
CA VAL A 69 -10.99 -1.82 -8.50
C VAL A 69 -10.74 -2.93 -7.48
N ALA A 70 -9.65 -3.68 -7.64
CA ALA A 70 -9.32 -4.75 -6.71
C ALA A 70 -8.62 -4.16 -5.48
N VAL A 71 -9.14 -4.49 -4.29
CA VAL A 71 -8.61 -4.01 -3.01
C VAL A 71 -8.22 -5.18 -2.13
N VAL A 72 -6.93 -5.31 -1.88
CA VAL A 72 -6.35 -6.41 -1.12
C VAL A 72 -5.46 -5.87 0.00
N ASP A 73 -5.46 -6.58 1.12
CA ASP A 73 -4.61 -6.29 2.26
C ASP A 73 -3.47 -7.32 2.32
N SER A 74 -2.32 -6.87 2.80
CA SER A 74 -1.28 -7.78 3.30
C SER A 74 -1.74 -8.47 4.59
N PRO A 75 -0.99 -9.46 5.09
CA PRO A 75 -1.24 -9.99 6.43
C PRO A 75 -1.21 -8.88 7.49
N TRP A 76 -2.11 -8.97 8.46
CA TRP A 76 -2.15 -8.07 9.61
C TRP A 76 -1.14 -8.56 10.64
N VAL A 77 -0.13 -7.74 10.89
CA VAL A 77 1.04 -8.09 11.70
C VAL A 77 1.32 -7.01 12.74
N LYS A 78 2.35 -7.21 13.57
CA LYS A 78 2.80 -6.15 14.49
C LYS A 78 3.16 -4.91 13.67
N VAL A 79 2.88 -3.72 14.23
CA VAL A 79 3.09 -2.43 13.55
C VAL A 79 4.49 -2.32 12.92
N ARG A 80 5.53 -2.75 13.65
CA ARG A 80 6.92 -2.73 13.17
C ARG A 80 7.14 -3.57 11.91
N ASP A 81 6.49 -4.73 11.82
CA ASP A 81 6.62 -5.62 10.66
C ASP A 81 5.89 -5.04 9.45
N ALA A 82 4.75 -4.37 9.67
CA ALA A 82 4.02 -3.65 8.64
C ALA A 82 4.77 -2.39 8.14
N GLU A 83 5.43 -1.66 9.05
CA GLU A 83 6.34 -0.56 8.69
C GLU A 83 7.51 -1.04 7.84
N THR A 84 8.06 -2.21 8.18
CA THR A 84 9.12 -2.86 7.40
C THR A 84 8.60 -3.25 6.02
N LEU A 85 7.42 -3.87 5.92
CA LEU A 85 6.79 -4.22 4.65
C LEU A 85 6.55 -2.97 3.78
N TRP A 86 6.01 -1.90 4.35
CA TRP A 86 5.84 -0.62 3.65
C TRP A 86 7.15 -0.12 3.04
N ALA A 87 8.21 -0.06 3.83
CA ALA A 87 9.52 0.38 3.36
C ALA A 87 10.06 -0.51 2.22
N ARG A 88 9.87 -1.83 2.31
CA ARG A 88 10.28 -2.78 1.26
C ARG A 88 9.50 -2.58 -0.03
N ILE A 89 8.19 -2.36 0.03
CA ILE A 89 7.38 -2.05 -1.16
C ILE A 89 7.86 -0.73 -1.78
N MET A 90 8.11 0.30 -0.97
CA MET A 90 8.59 1.59 -1.48
C MET A 90 9.95 1.47 -2.18
N ARG A 91 10.82 0.56 -1.72
CA ARG A 91 12.12 0.26 -2.33
C ARG A 91 12.07 -0.78 -3.45
N GLY A 92 10.90 -1.31 -3.81
CA GLY A 92 10.79 -2.36 -4.85
C GLY A 92 11.23 -3.75 -4.40
N GLU A 93 11.51 -3.95 -3.10
CA GLU A 93 11.99 -5.21 -2.50
C GLU A 93 10.85 -6.19 -2.18
N ALA A 94 9.60 -5.76 -2.33
CA ALA A 94 8.39 -6.57 -2.12
C ALA A 94 7.31 -6.23 -3.16
N ARG A 95 6.53 -7.22 -3.60
CA ARG A 95 5.47 -7.09 -4.60
C ARG A 95 4.24 -7.95 -4.34
#